data_AF-A0A936DRK8-F1
#
_entry.id   AF-A0A936DRK8-F1
#
_cell.length_a   1.000
_cell.length_b   1.000
_cell.length_c   1.000
_cell.angle_alpha   90.00
_cell.angle_beta   90.00
_cell.angle_gamma   90.00
#
_symmetry.space_group_name_H-M   'P 1'
#
loop_
_entity.id
_entity.type
_entity.pdbx_description
1 polymer ?
#
loop_
_entity_poly.entity_id
_entity_poly.type
_entity_poly.pdbx_seq_one_letter_code
_entity_poly.pdbx_strand_id
1 'polypeptide(L)'
;MGNTIELRTESVNATQVVSTVNRLRLNGGPEEVFTCSTTTRLTRGEYLFCRLPTVGAEGYTLVETQPADYLDRTETLGSLSNGGNAGLVGNDIFSGIRVRNNLVTGASDRGTGFLFGEFPVFAELGGRVYLEGSVPPNVQDDDPDEDPPIATELRLSCAPASSGDTVTNTDIDGNYRFSRVPVGATCVITELQPAGFNNAYNTMGPGGLSETGGAQSGRGDSTIQLVVPPTGSFGNNFAETTATAGLPPQKVPTSPVSLVILFLLILAAGAPFTRRTP
;
A
#
# COMPACT_ATOMS: atom_id res chain seq x y z
N MET A 1 -17.21 -42.84 -21.83
CA MET A 1 -17.14 -41.60 -22.63
C MET A 1 -17.18 -40.45 -21.64
N GLY A 2 -16.15 -39.62 -21.60
CA GLY A 2 -15.99 -38.55 -20.61
C GLY A 2 -16.93 -37.40 -20.92
N ASN A 3 -17.65 -36.92 -19.91
CA ASN A 3 -18.49 -35.75 -20.06
C ASN A 3 -17.61 -34.50 -20.07
N THR A 4 -17.63 -33.71 -21.14
CA THR A 4 -17.00 -32.38 -21.13
C THR A 4 -17.86 -31.45 -20.29
N ILE A 5 -17.27 -30.87 -19.24
CA ILE A 5 -17.94 -29.98 -18.29
C ILE A 5 -17.19 -28.65 -18.30
N GLU A 6 -17.81 -27.60 -18.84
CA GLU A 6 -17.33 -26.22 -18.78
C GLU A 6 -18.00 -25.55 -17.58
N LEU A 7 -17.22 -24.99 -16.65
CA LEU A 7 -17.71 -24.21 -15.51
C LEU A 7 -17.07 -22.82 -15.57
N ARG A 8 -17.88 -21.76 -15.48
CA ARG A 8 -17.41 -20.36 -15.40
C ARG A 8 -17.80 -19.77 -14.06
N THR A 9 -16.83 -19.19 -13.36
CA THR A 9 -17.04 -18.39 -12.15
C THR A 9 -16.97 -16.91 -12.51
N GLU A 10 -18.06 -16.17 -12.29
CA GLU A 10 -18.05 -14.71 -12.36
C GLU A 10 -17.89 -14.14 -10.96
N SER A 11 -16.80 -13.41 -10.73
CA SER A 11 -16.59 -12.65 -9.48
C SER A 11 -17.46 -11.39 -9.51
N VAL A 12 -18.43 -11.30 -8.60
CA VAL A 12 -19.43 -10.20 -8.60
C VAL A 12 -18.98 -8.97 -7.79
N ASN A 13 -17.94 -9.11 -6.95
CA ASN A 13 -17.23 -8.01 -6.29
C ASN A 13 -15.88 -8.53 -5.74
N ALA A 14 -14.88 -7.66 -5.64
CA ALA A 14 -13.50 -7.95 -5.26
C ALA A 14 -13.25 -8.29 -3.78
N THR A 15 -14.29 -8.43 -2.95
CA THR A 15 -14.13 -8.61 -1.50
C THR A 15 -14.81 -9.84 -0.92
N GLN A 16 -16.06 -10.17 -1.27
CA GLN A 16 -16.77 -11.32 -0.67
C GLN A 16 -17.85 -11.91 -1.59
N VAL A 17 -17.84 -13.23 -1.77
CA VAL A 17 -18.89 -13.97 -2.49
C VAL A 17 -19.61 -14.91 -1.52
N VAL A 18 -20.94 -14.79 -1.44
CA VAL A 18 -21.83 -15.64 -0.62
C VAL A 18 -22.56 -16.73 -1.42
N SER A 19 -22.53 -16.64 -2.75
CA SER A 19 -23.08 -17.63 -3.66
C SER A 19 -22.33 -17.64 -5.00
N THR A 20 -22.09 -18.83 -5.53
CA THR A 20 -21.47 -19.02 -6.85
C THR A 20 -22.50 -19.63 -7.80
N VAL A 21 -22.62 -19.05 -9.00
CA VAL A 21 -23.42 -19.60 -10.10
C VAL A 21 -22.50 -20.45 -10.96
N ASN A 22 -22.85 -21.72 -11.10
CA ASN A 22 -22.16 -22.68 -11.95
C ASN A 22 -23.04 -22.97 -13.15
N ARG A 23 -22.51 -22.73 -14.36
CA ARG A 23 -23.12 -23.20 -15.61
C ARG A 23 -22.49 -24.54 -15.94
N LEU A 24 -23.29 -25.54 -16.28
CA LEU A 24 -22.89 -26.90 -16.60
C LEU A 24 -23.44 -27.25 -17.98
N ARG A 25 -22.60 -27.74 -18.88
CA ARG A 25 -23.06 -28.47 -20.06
C ARG A 25 -22.60 -29.92 -19.92
N LEU A 26 -23.49 -30.87 -20.21
CA LEU A 26 -23.17 -32.30 -20.23
C LEU A 26 -23.26 -32.80 -21.67
N ASN A 27 -22.15 -33.28 -22.23
CA ASN A 27 -22.09 -33.91 -23.56
C ASN A 27 -22.70 -33.06 -24.70
N GLY A 28 -22.49 -31.74 -24.68
CA GLY A 28 -23.08 -30.83 -25.67
C GLY A 28 -24.59 -30.63 -25.53
N GLY A 29 -25.19 -31.10 -24.44
CA GLY A 29 -26.58 -30.85 -24.07
C GLY A 29 -26.84 -29.40 -23.63
N PRO A 30 -28.09 -29.10 -23.22
CA PRO A 30 -28.46 -27.76 -22.76
C PRO A 30 -27.62 -27.34 -21.55
N GLU A 31 -27.40 -26.03 -21.42
CA GLU A 31 -26.73 -25.46 -20.27
C GLU A 31 -27.65 -25.50 -19.06
N GLU A 32 -27.21 -26.16 -18.00
CA GLU A 32 -27.86 -26.19 -16.70
C GLU A 32 -27.19 -25.20 -15.76
N VAL A 33 -27.98 -24.43 -15.03
CA VAL A 33 -27.48 -23.41 -14.10
C VAL A 33 -27.75 -23.88 -12.67
N PHE A 34 -26.71 -23.91 -11.85
CA PHE A 34 -26.79 -24.30 -10.45
C PHE A 34 -26.20 -23.23 -9.54
N THR A 35 -26.95 -22.88 -8.50
CA THR A 35 -26.47 -22.00 -7.44
C THR A 35 -26.13 -22.83 -6.21
N CYS A 36 -24.99 -22.53 -5.60
CA CYS A 36 -24.64 -23.06 -4.30
C CYS A 36 -24.46 -21.95 -3.28
N SER A 37 -25.07 -22.14 -2.12
CA SER A 37 -24.82 -21.33 -0.94
C SER A 37 -23.61 -21.90 -0.22
N THR A 38 -22.64 -21.05 0.11
CA THR A 38 -21.50 -21.44 0.92
C THR A 38 -21.81 -21.19 2.39
N THR A 39 -21.42 -22.09 3.29
CA THR A 39 -21.50 -21.83 4.74
C THR A 39 -20.44 -20.82 5.20
N THR A 40 -19.34 -20.69 4.45
CA THR A 40 -18.27 -19.71 4.65
C THR A 40 -18.17 -18.81 3.42
N ARG A 41 -18.07 -17.50 3.62
CA ARG A 41 -17.85 -16.53 2.53
C ARG A 41 -16.55 -16.89 1.81
N LEU A 42 -16.59 -16.95 0.47
CA LEU A 42 -15.36 -17.03 -0.31
C LEU A 42 -14.65 -15.67 -0.24
N THR A 43 -13.34 -15.72 -0.08
CA THR A 43 -12.41 -14.59 -0.13
C THR A 43 -11.84 -14.43 -1.55
N ARG A 44 -11.05 -13.37 -1.77
CA ARG A 44 -10.47 -13.07 -3.08
C ARG A 44 -9.53 -14.21 -3.53
N GLY A 45 -9.74 -14.71 -4.75
CA GLY A 45 -8.97 -15.81 -5.34
C GLY A 45 -9.53 -17.21 -5.04
N GLU A 46 -10.51 -17.33 -4.14
CA GLU A 46 -11.17 -18.61 -3.90
C GLU A 46 -12.29 -18.88 -4.91
N TYR A 47 -12.44 -20.13 -5.30
CA TYR A 47 -13.49 -20.60 -6.20
C TYR A 47 -14.19 -21.84 -5.63
N LEU A 48 -15.45 -22.05 -6.03
CA LEU A 48 -16.23 -23.22 -5.64
C LEU A 48 -17.05 -23.76 -6.80
N PHE A 49 -16.74 -25.00 -7.17
CA PHE A 49 -17.60 -25.84 -7.98
C PHE A 49 -18.35 -26.82 -7.07
N CYS A 50 -19.64 -26.99 -7.31
CA CYS A 50 -20.52 -27.75 -6.43
C CYS A 50 -21.54 -28.53 -7.24
N ARG A 51 -22.19 -29.52 -6.61
CA ARG A 51 -23.16 -30.43 -7.25
C ARG A 51 -22.59 -31.10 -8.50
N LEU A 52 -21.29 -31.35 -8.51
CA LEU A 52 -20.59 -32.03 -9.60
C LEU A 52 -21.06 -33.49 -9.69
N PRO A 53 -21.56 -33.96 -10.84
CA PRO A 53 -21.90 -35.37 -11.04
C PRO A 53 -20.72 -36.33 -10.80
N THR A 54 -21.02 -37.60 -10.56
CA THR A 54 -19.97 -38.63 -10.55
C THR A 54 -19.38 -38.76 -11.95
N VAL A 55 -18.06 -38.64 -12.07
CA VAL A 55 -17.33 -38.79 -13.35
C VAL A 55 -16.75 -40.18 -13.53
N GLY A 56 -16.51 -40.53 -14.80
CA GLY A 56 -15.81 -41.76 -15.20
C GLY A 56 -14.29 -41.66 -15.03
N ALA A 57 -13.55 -42.57 -15.70
CA ALA A 57 -12.11 -42.66 -15.58
C ALA A 57 -11.35 -41.40 -16.03
N GLU A 58 -11.91 -40.63 -16.97
CA GLU A 58 -11.28 -39.38 -17.47
C GLU A 58 -11.26 -38.25 -16.42
N GLY A 59 -12.17 -38.27 -15.44
CA GLY A 59 -12.26 -37.21 -14.43
C GLY A 59 -12.71 -35.85 -14.97
N TYR A 60 -12.64 -34.84 -14.11
CA TYR A 60 -12.80 -33.43 -14.46
C TYR A 60 -11.47 -32.82 -14.89
N THR A 61 -11.56 -31.83 -15.78
CA THR A 61 -10.49 -30.89 -16.06
C THR A 61 -10.91 -29.53 -15.52
N LEU A 62 -10.06 -28.94 -14.70
CA LEU A 62 -10.17 -27.58 -14.20
C LEU A 62 -9.11 -26.74 -14.90
N VAL A 63 -9.52 -25.67 -15.57
CA VAL A 63 -8.64 -24.78 -16.33
C VAL A 63 -8.77 -23.37 -15.77
N GLU A 64 -7.66 -22.69 -15.56
CA GLU A 64 -7.65 -21.24 -15.34
C GLU A 64 -7.47 -20.52 -16.67
N THR A 65 -8.15 -19.38 -16.81
CA THR A 65 -7.78 -18.40 -17.83
C THR A 65 -6.95 -17.36 -17.14
N GLN A 66 -5.67 -17.27 -17.50
CA GLN A 66 -4.72 -16.32 -16.92
C GLN A 66 -5.38 -14.95 -16.72
N PRO A 67 -5.51 -14.49 -15.47
CA PRO A 67 -6.02 -13.17 -15.19
C PRO A 67 -5.13 -12.10 -15.84
N ALA A 68 -5.77 -11.11 -16.46
CA ALA A 68 -5.04 -9.91 -16.88
C ALA A 68 -4.36 -9.28 -15.65
N ASP A 69 -3.18 -8.70 -15.85
CA ASP A 69 -2.36 -8.08 -14.80
C ASP A 69 -1.79 -9.05 -13.74
N TYR A 70 -1.81 -10.35 -14.00
CA TYR A 70 -1.10 -11.35 -13.20
C TYR A 70 -0.11 -12.13 -14.08
N LEU A 71 1.01 -12.51 -13.48
CA LEU A 71 1.92 -13.50 -14.04
C LEU A 71 1.65 -14.85 -13.39
N ASP A 72 1.61 -15.85 -14.25
CA ASP A 72 1.57 -17.27 -13.92
C ASP A 72 2.73 -17.67 -12.97
N ARG A 73 2.42 -18.58 -12.05
CA ARG A 73 3.31 -19.25 -11.11
C ARG A 73 2.82 -20.67 -10.82
N THR A 74 3.62 -21.38 -10.05
CA THR A 74 3.39 -22.79 -9.70
C THR A 74 2.00 -23.07 -9.15
N GLU A 75 1.32 -23.99 -9.81
CA GLU A 75 0.07 -24.57 -9.37
C GLU A 75 0.29 -25.61 -8.25
N THR A 76 -0.61 -25.62 -7.28
CA THR A 76 -0.64 -26.62 -6.22
C THR A 76 -1.78 -27.59 -6.48
N LEU A 77 -1.45 -28.87 -6.68
CA LEU A 77 -2.44 -29.93 -6.81
C LEU A 77 -3.17 -30.15 -5.47
N GLY A 78 -4.50 -30.23 -5.55
CA GLY A 78 -5.34 -30.47 -4.39
C GLY A 78 -5.42 -31.94 -3.96
N SER A 79 -6.39 -32.20 -3.11
CA SER A 79 -6.74 -33.55 -2.63
C SER A 79 -8.24 -33.77 -2.65
N LEU A 80 -8.66 -35.04 -2.65
CA LEU A 80 -10.06 -35.44 -2.50
C LEU A 80 -10.29 -36.01 -1.10
N SER A 81 -11.42 -35.67 -0.48
CA SER A 81 -11.79 -36.13 0.88
C SER A 81 -11.88 -37.65 1.04
N ASN A 82 -12.04 -38.39 -0.05
CA ASN A 82 -12.06 -39.85 -0.06
C ASN A 82 -10.69 -40.49 -0.33
N GLY A 83 -9.62 -39.70 -0.44
CA GLY A 83 -8.29 -40.18 -0.81
C GLY A 83 -8.19 -40.66 -2.27
N GLY A 84 -9.16 -40.32 -3.11
CA GLY A 84 -9.18 -40.67 -4.53
C GLY A 84 -8.14 -39.92 -5.37
N ASN A 85 -8.16 -40.18 -6.68
CA ASN A 85 -7.24 -39.52 -7.61
C ASN A 85 -7.57 -38.03 -7.75
N ALA A 86 -6.71 -37.17 -7.22
CA ALA A 86 -6.80 -35.72 -7.37
C ALA A 86 -6.42 -35.24 -8.78
N GLY A 87 -5.85 -36.11 -9.63
CA GLY A 87 -5.51 -35.78 -11.00
C GLY A 87 -4.03 -35.48 -11.20
N LEU A 88 -3.74 -34.73 -12.26
CA LEU A 88 -2.42 -34.26 -12.65
C LEU A 88 -2.42 -32.73 -12.72
N VAL A 89 -1.27 -32.15 -12.40
CA VAL A 89 -1.03 -30.70 -12.50
C VAL A 89 -0.29 -30.37 -13.80
N GLY A 90 -0.68 -29.26 -14.43
CA GLY A 90 0.01 -28.62 -15.54
C GLY A 90 -0.28 -27.11 -15.54
N ASN A 91 0.28 -26.38 -16.51
CA ASN A 91 0.13 -24.93 -16.63
C ASN A 91 -1.34 -24.54 -16.79
N ASP A 92 -1.87 -23.74 -15.87
CA ASP A 92 -3.26 -23.31 -15.84
C ASP A 92 -4.26 -24.47 -15.87
N ILE A 93 -3.86 -25.70 -15.51
CA ILE A 93 -4.71 -26.87 -15.68
C ILE A 93 -4.49 -27.96 -14.64
N PHE A 94 -5.60 -28.45 -14.07
CA PHE A 94 -5.66 -29.72 -13.38
C PHE A 94 -6.54 -30.68 -14.18
N SER A 95 -6.02 -31.85 -14.52
CA SER A 95 -6.76 -32.85 -15.31
C SER A 95 -6.96 -34.15 -14.54
N GLY A 96 -8.05 -34.86 -14.81
CA GLY A 96 -8.27 -36.17 -14.20
C GLY A 96 -8.74 -36.15 -12.75
N ILE A 97 -9.36 -35.05 -12.29
CA ILE A 97 -9.90 -34.96 -10.92
C ILE A 97 -11.13 -35.88 -10.80
N ARG A 98 -11.06 -36.93 -9.97
CA ARG A 98 -12.11 -37.96 -9.91
C ARG A 98 -13.06 -37.82 -8.71
N VAL A 99 -13.86 -36.76 -8.71
CA VAL A 99 -14.96 -36.58 -7.75
C VAL A 99 -16.04 -37.66 -7.95
N ARG A 100 -16.44 -38.32 -6.88
CA ARG A 100 -17.53 -39.31 -6.86
C ARG A 100 -18.60 -38.93 -5.84
N ASN A 101 -19.85 -39.18 -6.21
CA ASN A 101 -20.97 -39.14 -5.30
C ASN A 101 -21.41 -40.56 -4.99
N ASN A 102 -21.58 -40.86 -3.71
CA ASN A 102 -22.21 -42.09 -3.26
C ASN A 102 -23.72 -41.92 -3.32
N LEU A 103 -24.34 -42.50 -4.35
CA LEU A 103 -25.79 -42.41 -4.57
C LEU A 103 -26.62 -43.15 -3.50
N VAL A 104 -26.00 -44.01 -2.68
CA VAL A 104 -26.66 -44.76 -1.61
C VAL A 104 -26.68 -43.95 -0.31
N THR A 105 -25.56 -43.32 0.04
CA THR A 105 -25.44 -42.56 1.30
C THR A 105 -25.71 -41.06 1.14
N GLY A 106 -25.77 -40.56 -0.11
CA GLY A 106 -25.80 -39.13 -0.41
C GLY A 106 -24.48 -38.41 -0.14
N ALA A 107 -23.44 -39.11 0.33
CA ALA A 107 -22.13 -38.53 0.56
C ALA A 107 -21.48 -38.12 -0.77
N SER A 108 -20.94 -36.91 -0.83
CA SER A 108 -20.22 -36.39 -1.99
C SER A 108 -18.76 -36.21 -1.64
N ASP A 109 -17.86 -36.59 -2.55
CA ASP A 109 -16.45 -36.23 -2.42
C ASP A 109 -16.29 -34.71 -2.47
N ARG A 110 -15.30 -34.21 -1.74
CA ARG A 110 -14.92 -32.80 -1.75
C ARG A 110 -13.46 -32.68 -2.18
N GLY A 111 -13.22 -31.89 -3.23
CA GLY A 111 -11.89 -31.48 -3.63
C GLY A 111 -11.50 -30.18 -2.94
N THR A 112 -10.28 -30.10 -2.41
CA THR A 112 -9.75 -28.91 -1.75
C THR A 112 -8.27 -28.72 -2.06
N GLY A 113 -7.80 -27.47 -2.08
CA GLY A 113 -6.38 -27.14 -2.25
C GLY A 113 -5.87 -27.23 -3.69
N PHE A 114 -6.76 -27.23 -4.68
CA PHE A 114 -6.39 -26.92 -6.05
C PHE A 114 -6.15 -25.41 -6.09
N LEU A 115 -4.91 -24.98 -6.32
CA LEU A 115 -4.53 -23.58 -6.31
C LEU A 115 -3.78 -23.25 -7.59
N PHE A 116 -4.28 -22.26 -8.34
CA PHE A 116 -3.53 -21.63 -9.41
C PHE A 116 -2.61 -20.57 -8.80
N GLY A 117 -1.34 -20.59 -9.19
CA GLY A 117 -0.33 -19.73 -8.61
C GLY A 117 -0.31 -18.40 -9.31
N GLU A 118 -0.97 -17.38 -8.76
CA GLU A 118 -1.04 -16.07 -9.42
C GLU A 118 -0.17 -15.01 -8.75
N PHE A 119 0.51 -14.18 -9.53
CA PHE A 119 1.30 -13.07 -9.01
C PHE A 119 0.93 -11.72 -9.63
N PRO A 120 0.45 -10.74 -8.83
CA PRO A 120 0.06 -9.46 -9.37
C PRO A 120 1.27 -8.74 -9.96
N VAL A 121 1.11 -8.18 -11.16
CA VAL A 121 2.15 -7.36 -11.80
C VAL A 121 2.05 -5.89 -11.45
N PHE A 122 0.92 -5.47 -10.87
CA PHE A 122 0.71 -4.13 -10.37
C PHE A 122 0.20 -4.12 -8.93
N ALA A 123 0.54 -3.09 -8.19
CA ALA A 123 0.07 -2.82 -6.84
C ALA A 123 -0.31 -1.35 -6.67
N GLU A 124 -0.84 -1.02 -5.49
CA GLU A 124 -1.18 0.35 -5.09
C GLU A 124 -0.15 0.90 -4.09
N LEU A 125 0.09 2.21 -4.19
CA LEU A 125 0.87 2.97 -3.23
C LEU A 125 -0.01 4.07 -2.63
N GLY A 126 0.18 4.38 -1.36
CA GLY A 126 -0.53 5.48 -0.73
C GLY A 126 -0.02 5.82 0.67
N GLY A 127 -0.60 6.88 1.20
CA GLY A 127 -0.32 7.42 2.52
C GLY A 127 -1.10 8.70 2.74
N ARG A 128 -0.70 9.48 3.74
CA ARG A 128 -1.31 10.76 4.10
C ARG A 128 -0.31 11.91 4.09
N VAL A 129 -0.83 13.11 3.89
CA VAL A 129 -0.14 14.37 4.17
C VAL A 129 -0.89 15.09 5.27
N TYR A 130 -0.21 15.43 6.36
CA TYR A 130 -0.83 16.02 7.54
C TYR A 130 0.11 16.98 8.28
N LEU A 131 -0.46 17.85 9.09
CA LEU A 131 0.27 18.69 10.04
C LEU A 131 0.53 17.87 11.31
N GLU A 132 1.79 17.65 11.68
CA GLU A 132 2.16 17.05 12.97
C GLU A 132 1.79 18.02 14.10
N GLY A 133 0.80 17.65 14.90
CA GLY A 133 0.33 18.45 16.03
C GLY A 133 0.84 18.01 17.39
N SER A 134 1.36 16.79 17.50
CA SER A 134 1.53 16.12 18.79
C SER A 134 2.47 16.83 19.76
N VAL A 135 2.06 16.83 21.03
CA VAL A 135 2.83 17.42 22.15
C VAL A 135 3.02 16.38 23.27
N PRO A 136 4.24 15.80 23.42
CA PRO A 136 5.46 16.06 22.66
C PRO A 136 5.40 15.52 21.22
N PRO A 137 6.22 16.06 20.29
CA PRO A 137 6.25 15.61 18.90
C PRO A 137 6.58 14.12 18.81
N ASN A 138 5.91 13.43 17.89
CA ASN A 138 6.16 12.03 17.63
C ASN A 138 6.25 11.75 16.11
N VAL A 139 6.18 10.49 15.69
CA VAL A 139 6.30 10.09 14.26
C VAL A 139 5.12 9.22 13.79
N GLN A 140 4.06 9.22 14.59
CA GLN A 140 2.83 8.49 14.36
C GLN A 140 1.85 9.44 13.69
N ASP A 141 1.07 8.88 12.78
CA ASP A 141 -0.14 9.53 12.30
C ASP A 141 -1.23 9.17 13.31
N ASP A 142 -1.56 10.10 14.20
CA ASP A 142 -2.45 9.86 15.35
C ASP A 142 -3.92 9.87 14.92
N ASP A 143 -4.59 11.03 14.97
CA ASP A 143 -5.96 11.20 14.51
C ASP A 143 -6.17 12.57 13.85
N PRO A 144 -7.24 12.80 13.07
CA PRO A 144 -7.42 14.04 12.33
C PRO A 144 -7.58 15.32 13.18
N ASP A 145 -7.90 15.21 14.48
CA ASP A 145 -7.98 16.37 15.36
C ASP A 145 -6.59 16.81 15.83
N GLU A 146 -5.70 15.84 16.13
CA GLU A 146 -4.30 16.11 16.49
C GLU A 146 -3.41 16.35 15.27
N ASP A 147 -3.61 15.57 14.20
CA ASP A 147 -2.88 15.61 12.94
C ASP A 147 -3.80 15.97 11.74
N PRO A 148 -4.19 17.25 11.60
CA PRO A 148 -5.08 17.70 10.54
C PRO A 148 -4.55 17.43 9.13
N PRO A 149 -5.45 17.10 8.18
CA PRO A 149 -5.06 16.81 6.81
C PRO A 149 -4.57 18.06 6.06
N ILE A 150 -3.60 17.87 5.15
CA ILE A 150 -3.10 18.93 4.27
C ILE A 150 -3.42 18.60 2.81
N ALA A 151 -3.95 19.60 2.10
CA ALA A 151 -4.19 19.54 0.67
C ALA A 151 -2.90 19.85 -0.12
N THR A 152 -2.38 18.87 -0.87
CA THR A 152 -1.21 19.07 -1.74
C THR A 152 -1.14 18.06 -2.89
N GLU A 153 -0.25 18.33 -3.86
CA GLU A 153 0.04 17.46 -5.00
C GLU A 153 1.16 16.47 -4.64
N LEU A 154 0.98 15.21 -5.03
CA LEU A 154 1.99 14.16 -4.99
C LEU A 154 2.33 13.72 -6.42
N ARG A 155 3.61 13.44 -6.65
CA ARG A 155 4.12 12.90 -7.91
C ARG A 155 4.79 11.55 -7.71
N LEU A 156 4.64 10.65 -8.68
CA LEU A 156 5.24 9.33 -8.70
C LEU A 156 6.15 9.17 -9.92
N SER A 157 7.40 8.82 -9.67
CA SER A 157 8.35 8.40 -10.70
C SER A 157 8.80 6.98 -10.41
N CYS A 158 8.77 6.09 -11.41
CA CYS A 158 9.11 4.67 -11.24
C CYS A 158 9.99 4.15 -12.37
N ALA A 159 10.80 3.14 -12.05
CA ALA A 159 11.51 2.30 -13.01
C ALA A 159 11.23 0.81 -12.69
N PRO A 160 10.51 0.07 -13.56
CA PRO A 160 9.79 0.54 -14.75
C PRO A 160 8.68 1.56 -14.43
N ALA A 161 8.28 2.35 -15.43
CA ALA A 161 7.29 3.41 -15.26
C ALA A 161 5.91 2.89 -14.84
N SER A 162 5.18 3.70 -14.06
CA SER A 162 3.79 3.41 -13.69
C SER A 162 2.90 3.32 -14.94
N SER A 163 1.92 2.42 -14.91
CA SER A 163 0.88 2.34 -15.95
C SER A 163 -0.41 3.10 -15.59
N GLY A 164 -0.49 3.62 -14.36
CA GLY A 164 -1.54 4.51 -13.90
C GLY A 164 -1.08 5.97 -13.87
N ASP A 165 -1.86 6.80 -13.19
CA ASP A 165 -1.53 8.21 -13.00
C ASP A 165 -0.22 8.37 -12.20
N THR A 166 0.56 9.37 -12.58
CA THR A 166 1.84 9.74 -11.92
C THR A 166 1.74 11.03 -11.13
N VAL A 167 0.56 11.65 -11.10
CA VAL A 167 0.26 12.84 -10.32
C VAL A 167 -1.10 12.64 -9.66
N THR A 168 -1.20 12.97 -8.38
CA THR A 168 -2.46 12.94 -7.63
C THR A 168 -2.48 14.08 -6.62
N ASN A 169 -3.64 14.42 -6.08
CA ASN A 169 -3.74 15.34 -4.95
C ASN A 169 -4.26 14.57 -3.73
N THR A 170 -3.93 15.04 -2.54
CA THR A 170 -4.58 14.53 -1.33
C THR A 170 -6.08 14.82 -1.35
N ASP A 171 -6.85 13.90 -0.76
CA ASP A 171 -8.28 14.09 -0.52
C ASP A 171 -8.55 14.94 0.73
N ILE A 172 -9.83 15.08 1.09
CA ILE A 172 -10.27 15.89 2.24
C ILE A 172 -9.71 15.38 3.57
N ASP A 173 -9.36 14.10 3.64
CA ASP A 173 -8.79 13.43 4.81
C ASP A 173 -7.26 13.38 4.73
N GLY A 174 -6.65 14.03 3.73
CA GLY A 174 -5.21 14.10 3.53
C GLY A 174 -4.63 12.86 2.85
N ASN A 175 -5.45 11.89 2.44
CA ASN A 175 -4.96 10.65 1.81
C ASN A 175 -4.62 10.87 0.35
N TYR A 176 -3.60 10.17 -0.14
CA TYR A 176 -3.31 10.07 -1.57
C TYR A 176 -3.09 8.60 -1.98
N ARG A 177 -3.22 8.37 -3.29
CA ARG A 177 -3.21 7.03 -3.89
C ARG A 177 -2.62 7.06 -5.28
N PHE A 178 -1.68 6.15 -5.55
CA PHE A 178 -1.27 5.76 -6.90
C PHE A 178 -1.71 4.33 -7.17
N SER A 179 -2.30 4.11 -8.34
CA SER A 179 -2.77 2.80 -8.77
C SER A 179 -1.98 2.29 -9.97
N ARG A 180 -2.06 0.98 -10.23
CA ARG A 180 -1.39 0.30 -11.34
C ARG A 180 0.13 0.54 -11.40
N VAL A 181 0.78 0.56 -10.22
CA VAL A 181 2.23 0.72 -10.11
C VAL A 181 2.90 -0.65 -10.22
N PRO A 182 3.89 -0.86 -11.11
CA PRO A 182 4.48 -2.18 -11.31
C PRO A 182 5.10 -2.74 -10.04
N VAL A 183 4.77 -3.98 -9.71
CA VAL A 183 5.39 -4.71 -8.60
C VAL A 183 6.87 -4.91 -8.87
N GLY A 184 7.70 -4.65 -7.87
CA GLY A 184 9.16 -4.67 -7.97
C GLY A 184 9.78 -3.44 -8.62
N ALA A 185 9.00 -2.46 -9.09
CA ALA A 185 9.56 -1.19 -9.55
C ALA A 185 10.24 -0.44 -8.41
N THR A 186 11.34 0.23 -8.73
CA THR A 186 11.91 1.24 -7.84
C THR A 186 11.20 2.56 -8.11
N CYS A 187 10.51 3.08 -7.12
CA CYS A 187 9.71 4.29 -7.23
C CYS A 187 10.18 5.37 -6.25
N VAL A 188 9.94 6.62 -6.61
CA VAL A 188 10.06 7.80 -5.76
C VAL A 188 8.72 8.50 -5.75
N ILE A 189 8.11 8.58 -4.57
CA ILE A 189 6.97 9.46 -4.30
C ILE A 189 7.55 10.82 -3.90
N THR A 190 7.10 11.90 -4.53
CA THR A 190 7.51 13.27 -4.23
C THR A 190 6.29 14.06 -3.79
N GLU A 191 6.36 14.68 -2.64
CA GLU A 191 5.39 15.67 -2.19
C GLU A 191 5.82 17.04 -2.69
N LEU A 192 4.92 17.74 -3.40
CA LEU A 192 5.11 19.15 -3.66
C LEU A 192 4.89 19.91 -2.35
N GLN A 193 5.91 20.62 -1.85
CA GLN A 193 5.85 21.24 -0.52
C GLN A 193 4.59 22.12 -0.38
N PRO A 194 3.70 21.84 0.57
CA PRO A 194 2.53 22.66 0.82
C PRO A 194 2.90 24.10 1.23
N ALA A 195 2.25 25.08 0.62
CA ALA A 195 2.51 26.48 0.93
C ALA A 195 2.17 26.81 2.40
N GLY A 196 3.12 27.38 3.13
CA GLY A 196 2.96 27.73 4.54
C GLY A 196 3.42 26.65 5.53
N PHE A 197 3.96 25.54 5.04
CA PHE A 197 4.47 24.45 5.85
C PHE A 197 5.97 24.22 5.64
N ASN A 198 6.59 23.50 6.57
CA ASN A 198 7.93 22.91 6.42
C ASN A 198 7.84 21.43 6.74
N ASN A 199 8.67 20.63 6.07
CA ASN A 199 8.86 19.23 6.39
C ASN A 199 9.10 19.00 7.89
N ALA A 200 8.41 18.02 8.47
CA ALA A 200 8.65 17.54 9.83
C ALA A 200 9.40 16.20 9.79
N TYR A 201 8.76 15.18 9.22
CA TYR A 201 9.31 13.85 8.96
C TYR A 201 8.50 13.15 7.86
N ASN A 202 9.08 12.10 7.27
CA ASN A 202 8.34 11.15 6.46
C ASN A 202 8.31 9.78 7.15
N THR A 203 7.19 9.06 7.02
CA THR A 203 7.10 7.66 7.43
C THR A 203 7.04 6.80 6.18
N MET A 204 7.92 5.80 6.09
CA MET A 204 7.97 4.90 4.96
C MET A 204 7.02 3.72 5.16
N GLY A 205 6.22 3.43 4.13
CA GLY A 205 5.45 2.19 4.06
C GLY A 205 6.32 0.97 3.73
N PRO A 206 5.70 -0.21 3.58
CA PRO A 206 6.38 -1.43 3.16
C PRO A 206 7.20 -1.23 1.88
N GLY A 207 8.44 -1.72 1.88
CA GLY A 207 9.36 -1.58 0.74
C GLY A 207 10.15 -0.26 0.69
N GLY A 208 9.98 0.63 1.67
CA GLY A 208 10.75 1.86 1.80
C GLY A 208 12.27 1.63 1.87
N LEU A 209 13.02 2.51 1.21
CA LEU A 209 14.48 2.48 1.11
C LEU A 209 15.12 3.73 1.74
N SER A 210 14.56 4.91 1.47
CA SER A 210 15.05 6.19 1.98
C SER A 210 13.99 7.28 1.86
N GLU A 211 14.14 8.35 2.64
CA GLU A 211 13.25 9.52 2.62
C GLU A 211 14.02 10.83 2.81
N THR A 212 13.36 11.97 2.58
CA THR A 212 13.93 13.32 2.74
C THR A 212 13.07 14.30 3.54
N GLY A 213 12.07 13.85 4.30
CA GLY A 213 11.11 14.68 5.04
C GLY A 213 11.60 15.22 6.39
N GLY A 214 12.88 15.05 6.77
CA GLY A 214 13.37 15.61 8.03
C GLY A 214 13.31 17.14 8.10
N ALA A 215 13.15 17.68 9.31
CA ALA A 215 13.09 19.14 9.58
C ALA A 215 14.21 19.98 8.94
N GLN A 216 15.37 19.38 8.65
CA GLN A 216 16.49 20.03 7.95
C GLN A 216 16.21 20.30 6.47
N SER A 217 15.26 19.61 5.86
CA SER A 217 14.83 19.79 4.47
C SER A 217 14.03 21.08 4.25
N GLY A 218 13.56 21.72 5.33
CA GLY A 218 12.94 23.03 5.28
C GLY A 218 11.69 23.04 4.40
N ARG A 219 11.63 23.96 3.44
CA ARG A 219 10.46 24.21 2.55
C ARG A 219 10.62 23.63 1.14
N GLY A 220 11.50 22.64 0.97
CA GLY A 220 11.65 21.94 -0.30
C GLY A 220 10.73 20.73 -0.37
N ASP A 221 10.38 20.31 -1.58
CA ASP A 221 9.70 19.02 -1.82
C ASP A 221 10.44 17.90 -1.10
N SER A 222 9.69 16.99 -0.49
CA SER A 222 10.26 15.79 0.13
C SER A 222 9.86 14.53 -0.60
N THR A 223 10.60 13.45 -0.35
CA THR A 223 10.48 12.22 -1.12
C THR A 223 10.49 10.98 -0.25
N ILE A 224 9.89 9.91 -0.75
CA ILE A 224 10.00 8.54 -0.26
C ILE A 224 10.39 7.64 -1.43
N GLN A 225 11.54 6.99 -1.32
CA GLN A 225 11.98 5.98 -2.29
C GLN A 225 11.63 4.58 -1.78
N LEU A 226 11.11 3.72 -2.65
CA LEU A 226 10.72 2.35 -2.30
C LEU A 226 10.86 1.36 -3.46
N VAL A 227 10.91 0.07 -3.14
CA VAL A 227 10.65 -1.02 -4.10
C VAL A 227 9.25 -1.55 -3.87
N VAL A 228 8.41 -1.51 -4.90
CA VAL A 228 6.97 -1.80 -4.80
C VAL A 228 6.72 -3.25 -4.39
N PRO A 229 6.16 -3.52 -3.20
CA PRO A 229 5.82 -4.89 -2.80
C PRO A 229 4.57 -5.39 -3.56
N PRO A 230 4.39 -6.71 -3.72
CA PRO A 230 3.20 -7.28 -4.37
C PRO A 230 1.89 -6.93 -3.65
N THR A 231 1.96 -6.70 -2.34
CA THR A 231 0.83 -6.28 -1.48
C THR A 231 0.54 -4.78 -1.54
N GLY A 232 1.34 -4.01 -2.29
CA GLY A 232 1.34 -2.55 -2.25
C GLY A 232 2.16 -1.98 -1.10
N SER A 233 2.17 -0.64 -1.03
CA SER A 233 2.85 0.12 0.01
C SER A 233 1.93 1.23 0.52
N PHE A 234 1.36 1.02 1.70
CA PHE A 234 0.53 2.00 2.40
C PHE A 234 1.28 2.55 3.62
N GLY A 235 0.89 3.74 4.08
CA GLY A 235 1.58 4.44 5.17
C GLY A 235 2.85 5.17 4.73
N ASN A 236 2.96 5.51 3.45
CA ASN A 236 3.99 6.42 2.94
C ASN A 236 3.58 7.85 3.26
N ASN A 237 3.80 8.30 4.50
CA ASN A 237 3.25 9.55 4.99
C ASN A 237 4.26 10.69 4.92
N PHE A 238 3.74 11.90 4.70
CA PHE A 238 4.47 13.16 4.73
C PHE A 238 3.89 14.02 5.85
N ALA A 239 4.66 14.22 6.91
CA ALA A 239 4.24 15.03 8.05
C ALA A 239 4.91 16.40 7.99
N GLU A 240 4.10 17.43 8.22
CA GLU A 240 4.48 18.82 8.09
C GLU A 240 4.43 19.55 9.42
N THR A 241 5.12 20.67 9.53
CA THR A 241 4.97 21.64 10.61
C THR A 241 4.55 22.98 10.04
N THR A 242 3.87 23.80 10.83
CA THR A 242 3.57 25.17 10.42
C THR A 242 4.87 25.94 10.21
N ALA A 243 5.00 26.56 9.05
CA ALA A 243 6.14 27.37 8.79
C ALA A 243 5.94 28.73 9.43
N THR A 244 6.67 29.00 10.53
CA THR A 244 6.60 30.31 11.17
C THR A 244 6.91 31.38 10.14
N ALA A 245 5.97 32.30 9.90
CA ALA A 245 6.27 33.51 9.17
C ALA A 245 7.42 34.18 9.91
N GLY A 246 8.58 34.36 9.25
CA GLY A 246 9.60 35.23 9.81
C GLY A 246 8.90 36.54 10.18
N LEU A 247 8.97 36.93 11.46
CA LEU A 247 8.55 38.27 11.84
C LEU A 247 9.20 39.22 10.84
N PRO A 248 8.47 40.18 10.23
CA PRO A 248 9.13 41.20 9.44
C PRO A 248 10.26 41.75 10.32
N PRO A 249 11.49 41.97 9.80
CA PRO A 249 12.61 42.40 10.62
C PRO A 249 12.09 43.52 11.49
N GLN A 250 12.07 43.30 12.82
CA GLN A 250 11.63 44.35 13.72
C GLN A 250 12.49 45.54 13.34
N LYS A 251 11.85 46.60 12.86
CA LYS A 251 12.54 47.86 12.62
C LYS A 251 13.14 48.19 13.97
N VAL A 252 14.44 47.94 14.13
CA VAL A 252 15.17 48.28 15.35
C VAL A 252 14.81 49.74 15.60
N PRO A 253 14.11 50.08 16.70
CA PRO A 253 13.85 51.48 16.98
C PRO A 253 15.24 52.11 17.07
N THR A 254 15.55 52.99 16.12
CA THR A 254 16.75 53.80 16.18
C THR A 254 16.60 54.65 17.43
N SER A 255 17.19 54.19 18.52
CA SER A 255 17.27 54.94 19.76
C SER A 255 17.97 56.27 19.44
N PRO A 256 17.40 57.43 19.83
CA PRO A 256 18.10 58.68 19.65
C PRO A 256 19.40 58.61 20.45
N VAL A 257 20.51 58.84 19.76
CA VAL A 257 21.87 58.85 20.30
C VAL A 257 21.89 59.66 21.60
N SER A 258 22.01 58.99 22.75
CA SER A 258 22.40 59.65 23.99
C SER A 258 23.90 59.93 23.91
N LEU A 259 24.22 61.20 23.80
CA LEU A 259 25.57 61.75 23.83
C LEU A 259 26.20 61.45 25.21
N VAL A 260 26.99 60.38 25.31
CA VAL A 260 27.80 60.10 26.50
C VAL A 260 29.07 60.94 26.41
N ILE A 261 29.14 62.02 27.21
CA ILE A 261 30.38 62.78 27.43
C ILE A 261 31.29 61.93 28.32
N LEU A 262 32.36 61.39 27.73
CA LEU A 262 33.41 60.66 28.43
C LEU A 262 34.45 61.65 28.98
N PHE A 263 34.40 61.94 30.29
CA PHE A 263 35.53 62.60 30.97
C PHE A 263 36.57 61.55 31.35
N LEU A 264 37.72 61.61 30.67
CA LEU A 264 38.87 60.73 30.84
C LEU A 264 39.60 61.05 32.16
N LEU A 265 39.60 60.11 33.11
CA LEU A 265 40.42 60.18 34.33
C LEU A 265 41.78 59.51 34.03
N ILE A 266 42.82 60.30 33.83
CA ILE A 266 44.19 59.81 33.66
C ILE A 266 44.79 59.52 35.04
N LEU A 267 44.96 58.24 35.37
CA LEU A 267 45.87 57.79 36.43
C LEU A 267 47.27 57.61 35.83
N ALA A 268 48.24 58.40 36.28
CA ALA A 268 49.66 58.13 36.07
C ALA A 268 50.30 57.90 37.45
N ALA A 269 50.79 56.67 37.67
CA ALA A 269 51.58 56.30 38.82
C ALA A 269 53.07 56.49 38.51
N GLY A 270 53.81 57.08 39.46
CA GLY A 270 55.28 57.19 39.40
C GLY A 270 55.85 58.01 40.55
N ALA A 271 56.20 57.33 41.65
CA ALA A 271 56.99 57.88 42.76
C ALA A 271 58.47 58.07 42.31
N PRO A 272 59.34 58.87 42.98
CA PRO A 272 59.75 58.61 44.37
C PRO A 272 60.02 59.83 45.29
N PHE A 273 59.83 59.60 46.59
CA PHE A 273 60.73 59.90 47.73
C PHE A 273 61.65 61.14 47.68
N THR A 274 61.45 62.11 48.59
CA THR A 274 62.51 62.67 49.47
C THR A 274 61.91 63.41 50.69
N ARG A 275 62.76 63.61 51.70
CA ARG A 275 62.54 63.69 53.15
C ARG A 275 62.65 65.14 53.69
N ARG A 276 62.22 65.34 54.96
CA ARG A 276 62.68 66.29 56.01
C ARG A 276 62.03 67.69 56.08
N THR A 277 61.22 68.05 57.11
CA THR A 277 61.42 68.37 58.57
C THR A 277 61.29 69.89 58.80
N PRO A 278 61.11 70.40 60.05
CA PRO A 278 60.87 69.73 61.33
C PRO A 278 59.43 69.85 61.84
#